data_AF-A0A2D5ZC60-F1
#
_entry.id   AF-A0A2D5ZC60-F1
#
_cell.length_a   1.000
_cell.length_b   1.000
_cell.length_c   1.000
_cell.angle_alpha   90.00
_cell.angle_beta   90.00
_cell.angle_gamma   90.00
#
_symmetry.space_group_name_H-M   'P 1'
#
loop_
_entity.id
_entity.type
_entity.pdbx_description
1 polymer ?
#
loop_
_entity_poly.entity_id
_entity_poly.type
_entity_poly.pdbx_seq_one_letter_code
_entity_poly.pdbx_strand_id
1 'polypeptide(L)'
;MISHRNDQGATRPRFTVLGRRWLLLGATLAWMLIPLECAWGTIIIHPPEENLRANAPPLASGYVTQDIVIESDTAWFGAELIISLDQPDGIYQDLVGSSIGQSPSPDHFSSFPTLEFDTYMSTGVLGEGIGSMGGAPDLTGHPGTPGPSDINGDGRVGLDDLHVLILNYGLFVDPGTHGDITGNGRVDAGDFGALESAWGETGSFDASAINKTWFDSTGAPGIFAIARITLAESAGGTWDLLVLADPEGGSNRRRTGGPVVDGVMLIPEPTCLIAWAMFALILLMHRSRSAAA
;
A
#
# COMPACT_ATOMS: atom_id res chain seq x y z
N MET A 1 -43.01 -76.65 -54.17
CA MET A 1 -42.76 -75.29 -54.70
C MET A 1 -42.25 -74.46 -53.52
N ILE A 2 -40.94 -74.47 -53.29
CA ILE A 2 -40.28 -73.78 -52.16
C ILE A 2 -39.37 -72.73 -52.79
N SER A 3 -39.58 -71.47 -52.42
CA SER A 3 -38.83 -70.32 -52.92
C SER A 3 -37.96 -69.74 -51.81
N HIS A 4 -36.73 -69.43 -52.18
CA HIS A 4 -35.66 -68.78 -51.41
C HIS A 4 -36.06 -67.37 -50.90
N ARG A 5 -35.52 -66.98 -49.75
CA ARG A 5 -35.03 -65.60 -49.57
C ARG A 5 -33.86 -65.51 -48.59
N ASN A 6 -32.78 -64.88 -49.08
CA ASN A 6 -31.59 -64.42 -48.37
C ASN A 6 -31.94 -63.29 -47.41
N ASP A 7 -31.28 -63.25 -46.24
CA ASP A 7 -31.10 -62.02 -45.49
C ASP A 7 -29.62 -61.76 -45.21
N GLN A 8 -29.23 -60.52 -45.52
CA GLN A 8 -27.89 -60.00 -45.53
C GLN A 8 -27.45 -59.50 -44.15
N GLY A 9 -26.14 -59.55 -43.92
CA GLY A 9 -25.49 -59.11 -42.68
C GLY A 9 -25.59 -57.61 -42.44
N ALA A 10 -25.99 -57.25 -41.22
CA ALA A 10 -25.82 -55.92 -40.66
C ALA A 10 -24.50 -55.86 -39.88
N THR A 11 -23.54 -55.09 -40.40
CA THR A 11 -22.31 -54.72 -39.68
C THR A 11 -22.65 -53.65 -38.64
N ARG A 12 -22.34 -53.92 -37.37
CA ARG A 12 -22.51 -52.95 -36.27
C ARG A 12 -21.43 -51.85 -36.38
N PRO A 13 -21.77 -50.56 -36.21
CA PRO A 13 -20.78 -49.50 -36.16
C PRO A 13 -19.92 -49.62 -34.90
N ARG A 14 -18.60 -49.70 -35.08
CA ARG A 14 -17.62 -49.53 -33.99
C ARG A 14 -17.60 -48.06 -33.60
N PHE A 15 -18.19 -47.72 -32.46
CA PHE A 15 -18.00 -46.41 -31.84
C PHE A 15 -16.56 -46.33 -31.31
N THR A 16 -15.76 -45.48 -31.95
CA THR A 16 -14.37 -45.19 -31.59
C THR A 16 -14.30 -44.47 -30.24
N VAL A 17 -13.47 -44.97 -29.34
CA VAL A 17 -13.26 -44.52 -27.94
C VAL A 17 -12.48 -43.19 -27.87
N LEU A 18 -12.76 -42.23 -28.76
CA LEU A 18 -12.12 -40.90 -28.74
C LEU A 18 -12.99 -39.80 -28.10
N GLY A 19 -14.24 -40.10 -27.72
CA GLY A 19 -15.18 -39.10 -27.20
C GLY A 19 -15.12 -38.83 -25.68
N ARG A 20 -14.45 -39.66 -24.87
CA ARG A 20 -14.51 -39.54 -23.39
C ARG A 20 -13.52 -38.56 -22.76
N ARG A 21 -12.43 -38.20 -23.44
CA ARG A 21 -11.46 -37.22 -22.91
C ARG A 21 -11.91 -35.76 -23.08
N TRP A 22 -12.72 -35.47 -24.09
CA TRP A 22 -13.20 -34.11 -24.36
C TRP A 22 -14.36 -33.68 -23.45
N LEU A 23 -15.20 -34.62 -23.01
CA LEU A 23 -16.31 -34.30 -22.09
C LEU A 23 -15.83 -33.97 -20.67
N LEU A 24 -14.71 -34.53 -20.20
CA LEU A 24 -14.12 -34.19 -18.91
C LEU A 24 -13.41 -32.82 -18.94
N LEU A 25 -12.77 -32.45 -20.05
CA LEU A 25 -12.19 -31.10 -20.19
C LEU A 25 -13.26 -30.00 -20.24
N GLY A 26 -14.37 -30.24 -20.95
CA GLY A 26 -15.49 -29.29 -21.00
C GLY A 26 -16.18 -29.07 -19.66
N ALA A 27 -16.35 -30.13 -18.86
CA ALA A 27 -16.91 -30.02 -17.51
C ALA A 27 -15.95 -29.33 -16.53
N THR A 28 -14.63 -29.47 -16.70
CA THR A 28 -13.65 -28.78 -15.84
C THR A 28 -13.54 -27.28 -16.16
N LEU A 29 -13.67 -26.89 -17.43
CA LEU A 29 -13.73 -25.47 -17.82
C LEU A 29 -15.04 -24.79 -17.39
N ALA A 30 -16.16 -25.51 -17.39
CA ALA A 30 -17.44 -24.98 -16.91
C ALA A 30 -17.46 -24.69 -15.40
N TRP A 31 -16.66 -25.42 -14.60
CA TRP A 31 -16.42 -25.12 -13.18
C TRP A 31 -15.43 -23.98 -12.94
N MET A 32 -14.70 -23.50 -13.96
CA MET A 32 -13.90 -22.26 -13.88
C MET A 32 -14.70 -21.01 -14.27
N LEU A 33 -15.92 -21.19 -14.77
CA LEU A 33 -16.93 -20.15 -14.95
C LEU A 33 -17.92 -20.15 -13.77
N ILE A 34 -17.42 -20.43 -12.56
CA ILE A 34 -18.13 -19.96 -11.36
C ILE A 34 -18.29 -18.46 -11.57
N PRO A 35 -19.51 -17.89 -11.53
CA PRO A 35 -19.64 -16.45 -11.48
C PRO A 35 -18.73 -16.03 -10.32
N LEU A 36 -17.69 -15.26 -10.63
CA LEU A 36 -17.08 -14.41 -9.63
C LEU A 36 -18.26 -13.54 -9.17
N GLU A 37 -19.03 -14.05 -8.21
CA GLU A 37 -19.90 -13.24 -7.39
C GLU A 37 -18.95 -12.19 -6.88
N CYS A 38 -19.04 -11.00 -7.50
CA CYS A 38 -18.26 -9.83 -7.14
C CYS A 38 -18.33 -9.77 -5.63
N ALA A 39 -17.19 -10.06 -5.02
CA ALA A 39 -17.12 -10.24 -3.59
C ALA A 39 -17.66 -8.96 -2.96
N TRP A 40 -18.64 -9.13 -2.08
CA TRP A 40 -19.26 -8.12 -1.23
C TRP A 40 -18.25 -7.02 -0.84
N GLY A 41 -18.54 -5.77 -1.18
CA GLY A 41 -17.65 -4.64 -1.00
C GLY A 41 -16.71 -4.42 -2.19
N THR A 42 -17.16 -3.72 -3.24
CA THR A 42 -16.22 -3.26 -4.28
C THR A 42 -15.51 -2.00 -3.76
N ILE A 43 -14.18 -2.03 -3.76
CA ILE A 43 -13.33 -0.86 -3.50
C ILE A 43 -12.72 -0.50 -4.84
N ILE A 44 -13.20 0.58 -5.45
CA ILE A 44 -12.59 1.13 -6.66
C ILE A 44 -11.68 2.26 -6.21
N ILE A 45 -10.38 2.06 -6.39
CA ILE A 45 -9.42 3.16 -6.30
C ILE A 45 -9.25 3.67 -7.72
N HIS A 46 -9.59 4.92 -7.95
CA HIS A 46 -9.48 5.52 -9.27
C HIS A 46 -8.02 5.53 -9.74
N PRO A 47 -7.76 5.27 -11.04
CA PRO A 47 -6.41 5.23 -11.57
C PRO A 47 -5.72 6.58 -11.33
N PRO A 48 -4.39 6.59 -11.12
CA PRO A 48 -3.66 7.80 -10.75
C PRO A 48 -3.90 8.92 -11.78
N GLU A 49 -3.96 8.62 -13.07
CA GLU A 49 -4.22 9.62 -14.12
C GLU A 49 -5.58 10.35 -14.04
N GLU A 50 -6.59 9.78 -13.39
CA GLU A 50 -7.85 10.48 -13.08
C GLU A 50 -7.75 11.34 -11.80
N ASN A 51 -6.79 11.02 -10.92
CA ASN A 51 -6.57 11.68 -9.63
C ASN A 51 -5.34 12.60 -9.59
N LEU A 52 -4.56 12.64 -10.67
CA LEU A 52 -3.40 13.51 -10.82
C LEU A 52 -3.90 14.93 -11.10
N ARG A 53 -3.79 15.78 -10.09
CA ARG A 53 -3.98 17.23 -10.29
C ARG A 53 -2.63 17.85 -10.62
N ALA A 54 -2.59 18.60 -11.71
CA ALA A 54 -1.47 19.48 -11.96
C ALA A 54 -1.39 20.49 -10.80
N ASN A 55 -0.22 20.60 -10.17
CA ASN A 55 -0.03 21.56 -9.09
C ASN A 55 -0.20 22.98 -9.65
N ALA A 56 -1.24 23.70 -9.22
CA ALA A 56 -1.53 25.06 -9.65
C ALA A 56 -1.93 25.93 -8.44
N PRO A 57 -1.02 26.78 -7.90
CA PRO A 57 0.30 27.09 -8.45
C PRO A 57 1.26 25.88 -8.40
N PRO A 58 2.24 25.80 -9.30
CA PRO A 58 3.20 24.70 -9.27
C PRO A 58 3.90 24.71 -7.91
N LEU A 59 3.93 23.54 -7.27
CA LEU A 59 4.94 23.25 -6.26
C LEU A 59 6.33 23.54 -6.82
N ALA A 60 7.32 23.72 -5.94
CA ALA A 60 8.71 23.63 -6.36
C ALA A 60 8.87 22.36 -7.22
N SER A 61 9.54 22.47 -8.37
CA SER A 61 9.69 21.36 -9.33
C SER A 61 10.11 20.08 -8.62
N GLY A 62 9.50 18.94 -8.95
CA GLY A 62 9.89 17.65 -8.38
C GLY A 62 8.88 17.00 -7.43
N TYR A 63 7.59 17.35 -7.48
CA TYR A 63 6.54 16.72 -6.65
C TYR A 63 5.26 16.41 -7.45
N VAL A 64 4.63 15.29 -7.10
CA VAL A 64 3.40 14.74 -7.69
C VAL A 64 2.33 14.61 -6.62
N THR A 65 1.17 15.25 -6.82
CA THR A 65 0.02 15.19 -5.92
C THR A 65 -1.02 14.21 -6.44
N GLN A 66 -1.51 13.32 -5.57
CA GLN A 66 -2.53 12.33 -5.87
C GLN A 66 -3.61 12.33 -4.79
N ASP A 67 -4.88 12.36 -5.20
CA ASP A 67 -5.99 12.11 -4.31
C ASP A 67 -6.29 10.60 -4.29
N ILE A 68 -6.42 10.00 -3.10
CA ILE A 68 -6.92 8.63 -2.94
C ILE A 68 -8.44 8.71 -2.80
N VAL A 69 -9.10 8.52 -3.93
CA VAL A 69 -10.56 8.49 -4.03
C VAL A 69 -11.03 7.05 -4.03
N ILE A 70 -12.03 6.79 -3.21
CA ILE A 70 -12.61 5.47 -3.04
C ILE A 70 -14.09 5.53 -3.32
N GLU A 71 -14.52 4.63 -4.21
CA GLU A 71 -15.92 4.28 -4.37
C GLU A 71 -16.18 2.99 -3.60
N SER A 72 -17.16 3.01 -2.69
CA SER A 72 -17.61 1.80 -1.99
C SER A 72 -19.12 1.66 -1.97
N ASP A 73 -19.58 0.41 -2.09
CA ASP A 73 -20.97 -0.02 -1.96
C ASP A 73 -21.32 -0.51 -0.54
N THR A 74 -20.39 -0.42 0.40
CA THR A 74 -20.53 -0.91 1.79
C THR A 74 -20.04 0.13 2.79
N ALA A 75 -20.51 0.03 4.04
CA ALA A 75 -20.07 0.92 5.12
C ALA A 75 -18.70 0.51 5.67
N TRP A 76 -17.86 1.51 5.98
CA TRP A 76 -16.51 1.33 6.50
C TRP A 76 -16.43 1.76 7.97
N PHE A 77 -15.68 0.98 8.75
CA PHE A 77 -15.46 1.22 10.19
C PHE A 77 -14.03 1.66 10.47
N GLY A 78 -13.16 1.53 9.49
CA GLY A 78 -11.81 2.06 9.54
C GLY A 78 -11.05 1.74 8.27
N ALA A 79 -10.05 2.58 7.99
CA ALA A 79 -8.99 2.21 7.07
C ALA A 79 -7.64 2.61 7.67
N GLU A 80 -6.59 1.95 7.19
CA GLU A 80 -5.22 2.25 7.53
C GLU A 80 -4.47 2.32 6.20
N LEU A 81 -3.90 3.48 5.89
CA LEU A 81 -3.01 3.67 4.74
C LEU A 81 -1.58 3.76 5.24
N ILE A 82 -0.74 2.89 4.72
CA ILE A 82 0.69 2.79 5.02
C ILE A 82 1.43 3.13 3.73
N ILE A 83 2.35 4.09 3.80
CA ILE A 83 3.24 4.43 2.70
C ILE A 83 4.67 4.22 3.21
N SER A 84 5.41 3.34 2.55
CA SER A 84 6.81 3.06 2.85
C SER A 84 7.64 3.52 1.67
N LEU A 85 8.42 4.58 1.89
CA LEU A 85 9.29 5.15 0.85
C LEU A 85 10.73 4.71 1.06
N ASP A 86 11.45 4.57 -0.05
CA ASP A 86 12.87 4.22 -0.05
C ASP A 86 13.77 5.45 0.21
N GLN A 87 13.20 6.66 0.19
CA GLN A 87 13.90 7.93 0.43
C GLN A 87 13.27 8.73 1.59
N PRO A 88 14.09 9.41 2.42
CA PRO A 88 13.62 10.17 3.58
C PRO A 88 12.79 11.41 3.20
N ASP A 89 13.13 12.12 2.13
CA ASP A 89 12.44 13.36 1.72
C ASP A 89 11.34 13.12 0.68
N GLY A 90 10.76 11.93 0.69
CA GLY A 90 9.82 11.50 -0.35
C GLY A 90 8.42 12.10 -0.25
N ILE A 91 8.08 12.76 0.87
CA ILE A 91 6.75 13.31 1.12
C ILE A 91 6.85 14.83 1.29
N TYR A 92 5.95 15.54 0.62
CA TYR A 92 5.84 16.99 0.78
C TYR A 92 5.09 17.34 2.06
N GLN A 93 5.66 18.30 2.80
CA GLN A 93 5.07 18.94 3.97
C GLN A 93 5.22 20.45 3.85
N ASP A 94 4.12 21.20 3.94
CA ASP A 94 4.18 22.66 3.92
C ASP A 94 4.69 23.20 5.27
N LEU A 95 5.54 24.24 5.26
CA LEU A 95 6.11 24.83 6.48
C LEU A 95 5.07 25.48 7.40
N VAL A 96 3.92 25.88 6.84
CA VAL A 96 2.79 26.50 7.55
C VAL A 96 1.67 25.46 7.77
N GLY A 97 1.83 24.26 7.23
CA GLY A 97 0.98 23.10 7.46
C GLY A 97 0.89 22.74 8.94
N SER A 98 -0.28 22.24 9.33
CA SER A 98 -0.39 21.58 10.62
C SER A 98 0.36 20.27 10.53
N SER A 99 1.35 20.07 11.40
CA SER A 99 1.98 18.75 11.55
C SER A 99 0.97 17.67 11.97
N ILE A 100 -0.28 18.05 12.31
CA ILE A 100 -1.29 17.19 12.93
C ILE A 100 -2.47 16.90 12.00
N GLY A 101 -2.23 16.45 10.77
CA GLY A 101 -3.17 15.68 9.93
C GLY A 101 -4.59 16.17 9.80
N GLN A 102 -4.74 17.47 9.89
CA GLN A 102 -5.94 18.13 9.45
C GLN A 102 -5.70 18.53 8.01
N SER A 103 -6.68 18.27 7.15
CA SER A 103 -6.72 18.93 5.85
C SER A 103 -6.57 20.43 6.08
N PRO A 104 -5.64 21.11 5.39
CA PRO A 104 -5.48 22.53 5.58
C PRO A 104 -6.77 23.30 5.26
N SER A 105 -7.05 24.35 6.03
CA SER A 105 -8.23 25.18 5.81
C SER A 105 -8.16 25.87 4.44
N PRO A 106 -9.19 25.75 3.57
CA PRO A 106 -9.22 26.45 2.29
C PRO A 106 -9.06 27.98 2.40
N ASP A 107 -9.44 28.57 3.53
CA ASP A 107 -9.29 30.00 3.78
C ASP A 107 -7.82 30.44 3.77
N HIS A 108 -6.90 29.52 4.06
CA HIS A 108 -5.45 29.79 4.08
C HIS A 108 -4.80 29.75 2.69
N PHE A 109 -5.42 29.14 1.68
CA PHE A 109 -4.81 28.97 0.34
C PHE A 109 -4.55 30.30 -0.37
N SER A 110 -5.32 31.34 -0.07
CA SER A 110 -5.07 32.69 -0.59
C SER A 110 -3.75 33.31 -0.11
N SER A 111 -3.31 32.94 1.10
CA SER A 111 -2.10 33.46 1.75
C SER A 111 -0.92 32.50 1.65
N PHE A 112 -1.20 31.20 1.60
CA PHE A 112 -0.23 30.11 1.50
C PHE A 112 -0.68 29.13 0.40
N PRO A 113 -0.47 29.45 -0.88
CA PRO A 113 -0.98 28.62 -1.97
C PRO A 113 -0.37 27.21 -2.01
N THR A 114 0.84 27.05 -1.49
CA THR A 114 1.54 25.75 -1.43
C THR A 114 0.90 24.78 -0.44
N LEU A 115 0.11 25.30 0.51
CA LEU A 115 -0.60 24.53 1.51
C LEU A 115 -1.69 23.62 0.90
N GLU A 116 -2.18 23.90 -0.31
CA GLU A 116 -3.13 23.02 -1.02
C GLU A 116 -2.54 21.63 -1.33
N PHE A 117 -1.22 21.56 -1.41
CA PHE A 117 -0.48 20.34 -1.74
C PHE A 117 0.08 19.63 -0.53
N ASP A 118 -0.19 20.13 0.68
CA ASP A 118 0.23 19.45 1.89
C ASP A 118 -0.31 18.02 1.90
N THR A 119 0.49 17.09 2.39
CA THR A 119 0.07 15.68 2.43
C THR A 119 -0.79 15.49 3.68
N TYR A 120 -2.05 15.06 3.52
CA TYR A 120 -3.00 14.91 4.62
C TYR A 120 -3.97 13.74 4.41
N MET A 121 -4.56 13.28 5.51
CA MET A 121 -5.74 12.41 5.50
C MET A 121 -7.01 13.22 5.72
N SER A 122 -8.09 12.86 5.04
CA SER A 122 -9.38 13.54 5.15
C SER A 122 -10.50 12.52 5.32
N THR A 123 -11.46 12.84 6.19
CA THR A 123 -12.69 12.07 6.38
C THR A 123 -13.86 12.93 5.92
N GLY A 124 -14.20 12.89 4.63
CA GLY A 124 -15.33 13.68 4.15
C GLY A 124 -15.70 13.45 2.68
N VAL A 125 -16.98 13.67 2.39
CA VAL A 125 -17.47 13.89 1.02
C VAL A 125 -16.87 15.22 0.53
N LEU A 126 -16.33 15.26 -0.69
CA LEU A 126 -15.80 16.48 -1.28
C LEU A 126 -16.88 17.59 -1.27
N GLY A 127 -16.74 18.59 -0.41
CA GLY A 127 -17.60 19.78 -0.38
C GLY A 127 -18.55 19.95 0.81
N GLU A 128 -18.61 19.01 1.77
CA GLU A 128 -19.33 19.21 3.04
C GLU A 128 -18.35 19.44 4.20
N GLY A 129 -18.73 20.30 5.16
CA GLY A 129 -17.88 20.75 6.26
C GLY A 129 -17.15 19.59 6.93
N ILE A 130 -15.83 19.57 6.75
CA ILE A 130 -14.94 18.50 7.17
C ILE A 130 -15.09 18.34 8.68
N GLY A 131 -15.70 17.23 9.11
CA GLY A 131 -15.77 16.85 10.51
C GLY A 131 -14.34 16.68 11.00
N SER A 132 -13.91 17.58 11.89
CA SER A 132 -12.58 17.56 12.49
C SER A 132 -12.24 16.18 13.05
N MET A 133 -11.16 15.58 12.57
CA MET A 133 -10.33 14.70 13.38
C MET A 133 -8.90 15.24 13.40
N GLY A 134 -8.28 15.20 14.58
CA GLY A 134 -6.87 15.44 14.75
C GLY A 134 -6.11 14.13 14.56
N GLY A 135 -4.96 14.22 13.91
CA GLY A 135 -3.97 13.17 13.96
C GLY A 135 -2.94 13.35 12.87
N ALA A 136 -1.74 13.82 13.24
CA ALA A 136 -0.54 13.86 12.41
C ALA A 136 -0.38 12.54 11.65
N PRO A 137 -0.53 12.51 10.32
CA PRO A 137 0.12 11.47 9.55
C PRO A 137 1.63 11.76 9.75
N ASP A 138 2.36 10.81 10.32
CA ASP A 138 3.82 10.87 10.34
C ASP A 138 4.31 10.62 8.91
N LEU A 139 4.28 11.71 8.16
CA LEU A 139 4.67 11.83 6.76
C LEU A 139 6.05 12.44 6.63
N THR A 140 6.72 12.68 7.75
CA THR A 140 7.95 13.47 7.75
C THR A 140 9.14 12.70 7.19
N GLY A 141 8.97 11.40 6.91
CA GLY A 141 10.09 10.50 6.65
C GLY A 141 11.13 10.59 7.76
N HIS A 142 10.74 11.12 8.93
CA HIS A 142 11.67 11.40 9.99
C HIS A 142 12.10 10.03 10.49
N PRO A 143 13.41 9.76 10.50
CA PRO A 143 13.90 8.62 11.23
C PRO A 143 13.28 8.68 12.63
N GLY A 144 12.51 7.65 13.01
CA GLY A 144 11.69 7.70 14.22
C GLY A 144 12.50 8.24 15.41
N THR A 145 11.87 9.02 16.29
CA THR A 145 12.52 9.78 17.38
C THR A 145 13.82 9.13 17.84
N PRO A 146 15.00 9.74 17.56
CA PRO A 146 16.28 9.12 17.82
C PRO A 146 16.36 8.60 19.24
N GLY A 147 16.53 7.30 19.37
CA GLY A 147 16.82 6.69 20.67
C GLY A 147 18.18 7.16 21.17
N PRO A 148 18.51 7.00 22.45
CA PRO A 148 19.82 7.38 22.98
C PRO A 148 21.02 6.77 22.23
N SER A 149 20.81 5.62 21.58
CA SER A 149 21.82 4.91 20.79
C SER A 149 21.87 5.29 19.30
N ASP A 150 20.91 6.06 18.81
CA ASP A 150 20.91 6.67 17.46
C ASP A 150 21.57 8.06 17.58
N ILE A 151 22.89 8.03 17.66
CA ILE A 151 23.72 9.18 18.01
C ILE A 151 23.74 10.20 16.86
N ASN A 152 23.65 9.74 15.61
CA ASN A 152 23.65 10.62 14.45
C ASN A 152 22.24 11.10 14.03
N GLY A 153 21.18 10.51 14.61
CA GLY A 153 19.79 10.87 14.38
C GLY A 153 19.26 10.44 13.01
N ASP A 154 19.83 9.39 12.42
CA ASP A 154 19.41 8.85 11.12
C ASP A 154 18.37 7.73 11.22
N GLY A 155 17.92 7.42 12.44
CA GLY A 155 16.84 6.49 12.73
C GLY A 155 17.28 5.04 12.73
N ARG A 156 18.58 4.77 12.76
CA ARG A 156 19.11 3.41 12.82
C ARG A 156 20.34 3.39 13.68
N VAL A 157 20.36 2.50 14.67
CA VAL A 157 21.58 2.23 15.43
C VAL A 157 22.51 1.35 14.60
N GLY A 158 23.60 1.91 14.10
CA GLY A 158 24.51 1.24 13.16
C GLY A 158 25.97 1.71 13.20
N LEU A 159 26.65 1.51 12.06
CA LEU A 159 28.07 1.81 11.92
C LEU A 159 28.38 3.30 12.03
N ASP A 160 27.44 4.16 11.62
CA ASP A 160 27.61 5.60 11.68
C ASP A 160 27.53 6.11 13.14
N ASP A 161 26.67 5.54 13.98
CA ASP A 161 26.66 5.80 15.43
C ASP A 161 27.93 5.30 16.11
N LEU A 162 28.37 4.09 15.75
CA LEU A 162 29.64 3.55 16.24
C LEU A 162 30.80 4.48 15.90
N HIS A 163 30.78 5.08 14.71
CA HIS A 163 31.79 6.05 14.31
C HIS A 163 31.79 7.27 15.24
N VAL A 164 30.62 7.85 15.53
CA VAL A 164 30.49 8.99 16.46
C VAL A 164 30.98 8.62 17.86
N LEU A 165 30.63 7.43 18.36
CA LEU A 165 31.07 6.94 19.67
C LEU A 165 32.59 6.80 19.74
N ILE A 166 33.20 6.16 18.74
CA ILE A 166 34.67 5.97 18.68
C ILE A 166 35.39 7.32 18.64
N LEU A 167 34.89 8.30 17.88
CA LEU A 167 35.49 9.62 17.79
C LEU A 167 35.52 10.36 19.14
N ASN A 168 34.55 10.10 20.02
CA ASN A 168 34.42 10.77 21.31
C ASN A 168 34.90 9.91 22.50
N TYR A 169 35.39 8.69 22.27
CA TYR A 169 35.75 7.77 23.34
C TYR A 169 36.78 8.35 24.32
N GLY A 170 36.43 8.35 25.60
CA GLY A 170 37.24 8.86 26.71
C GLY A 170 37.04 10.35 27.02
N LEU A 171 36.29 11.09 26.20
CA LEU A 171 35.99 12.51 26.40
C LEU A 171 34.86 12.70 27.43
N PHE A 172 34.87 13.86 28.09
CA PHE A 172 33.73 14.36 28.86
C PHE A 172 32.86 15.22 27.94
N VAL A 173 31.56 14.93 27.95
CA VAL A 173 30.56 15.58 27.08
C VAL A 173 29.31 15.87 27.91
N ASP A 174 28.38 16.66 27.36
CA ASP A 174 27.09 16.85 28.00
C ASP A 174 26.32 15.52 28.00
N PRO A 175 25.66 15.13 29.11
CA PRO A 175 24.94 13.88 29.21
C PRO A 175 23.96 13.62 28.06
N GLY A 176 24.02 12.43 27.46
CA GLY A 176 23.12 12.03 26.38
C GLY A 176 23.52 12.57 24.99
N THR A 177 24.72 13.14 24.85
CA THR A 177 25.18 13.74 23.58
C THR A 177 26.52 13.15 23.15
N HIS A 178 26.86 13.30 21.86
CA HIS A 178 28.20 13.02 21.32
C HIS A 178 28.77 11.62 21.71
N GLY A 179 27.91 10.61 21.82
CA GLY A 179 28.29 9.23 22.17
C GLY A 179 28.18 8.86 23.64
N ASP A 180 27.79 9.75 24.56
CA ASP A 180 27.46 9.41 25.96
C ASP A 180 26.01 8.92 26.06
N ILE A 181 25.79 7.69 25.57
CA ILE A 181 24.48 7.02 25.53
C ILE A 181 23.93 6.79 26.94
N THR A 182 24.80 6.51 27.92
CA THR A 182 24.42 6.23 29.30
C THR A 182 24.12 7.49 30.13
N GLY A 183 24.46 8.67 29.61
CA GLY A 183 24.18 9.96 30.23
C GLY A 183 25.00 10.21 31.51
N ASN A 184 26.18 9.60 31.61
CA ASN A 184 27.02 9.70 32.81
C ASN A 184 28.02 10.88 32.76
N GLY A 185 28.05 11.60 31.63
CA GLY A 185 28.94 12.73 31.34
C GLY A 185 30.26 12.32 30.69
N ARG A 186 30.46 11.04 30.35
CA ARG A 186 31.70 10.52 29.77
C ARG A 186 31.42 9.38 28.80
N VAL A 187 32.00 9.47 27.61
CA VAL A 187 31.94 8.40 26.61
C VAL A 187 32.93 7.28 26.97
N ASP A 188 32.45 6.11 27.35
CA ASP A 188 33.28 4.98 27.76
C ASP A 188 32.73 3.60 27.33
N ALA A 189 33.26 2.53 27.93
CA ALA A 189 32.88 1.16 27.59
C ALA A 189 31.41 0.85 27.94
N GLY A 190 30.81 1.60 28.87
CA GLY A 190 29.39 1.52 29.18
C GLY A 190 28.52 1.94 27.99
N ASP A 191 28.89 3.02 27.31
CA ASP A 191 28.20 3.48 26.11
C ASP A 191 28.38 2.51 24.95
N PHE A 192 29.56 1.90 24.80
CA PHE A 192 29.77 0.86 23.80
C PHE A 192 28.82 -0.33 24.02
N GLY A 193 28.67 -0.78 25.27
CA GLY A 193 27.73 -1.84 25.62
C GLY A 193 26.27 -1.45 25.37
N ALA A 194 25.91 -0.18 25.59
CA ALA A 194 24.58 0.35 25.29
C ALA A 194 24.31 0.38 23.77
N LEU A 195 25.27 0.84 22.97
CA LEU A 195 25.20 0.83 21.51
C LEU A 195 25.06 -0.61 20.96
N GLU A 196 25.90 -1.53 21.43
CA GLU A 196 25.86 -2.94 21.02
C GLU A 196 24.52 -3.59 21.38
N SER A 197 23.96 -3.27 22.55
CA SER A 197 22.65 -3.79 22.97
C SER A 197 21.49 -3.32 22.10
N ALA A 198 21.62 -2.15 21.48
CA ALA A 198 20.64 -1.58 20.57
C ALA A 198 21.02 -1.79 19.09
N TRP A 199 22.04 -2.61 18.78
CA TRP A 199 22.57 -2.71 17.42
C TRP A 199 21.51 -3.20 16.42
N GLY A 200 21.33 -2.45 15.33
CA GLY A 200 20.32 -2.74 14.33
C GLY A 200 18.88 -2.44 14.78
N GLU A 201 18.68 -1.86 15.97
CA GLU A 201 17.42 -1.20 16.28
C GLU A 201 17.22 -0.07 15.27
N THR A 202 16.19 -0.20 14.46
CA THR A 202 15.62 0.96 13.78
C THR A 202 14.95 1.79 14.86
N GLY A 203 15.17 3.10 14.85
CA GLY A 203 14.43 4.06 15.65
C GLY A 203 12.99 3.62 15.71
N SER A 204 12.49 3.40 16.93
CA SER A 204 11.07 3.13 17.11
C SER A 204 10.38 4.31 16.46
N PHE A 205 9.60 4.05 15.41
CA PHE A 205 8.56 5.00 15.06
C PHE A 205 7.86 5.37 16.36
N ASP A 206 7.71 6.66 16.64
CA ASP A 206 6.92 7.02 17.78
C ASP A 206 5.51 6.49 17.50
N ALA A 207 5.16 5.34 18.10
CA ALA A 207 3.87 4.71 17.89
C ALA A 207 2.72 5.55 18.49
N SER A 208 3.06 6.59 19.27
CA SER A 208 2.12 7.65 19.66
C SER A 208 1.96 8.74 18.59
N ALA A 209 2.89 8.86 17.64
CA ALA A 209 2.82 9.68 16.44
C ALA A 209 2.32 8.92 15.19
N ILE A 210 2.52 7.60 15.10
CA ILE A 210 1.80 6.74 14.14
C ILE A 210 0.34 6.68 14.58
N ASN A 211 -0.44 7.62 14.07
CA ASN A 211 -1.86 7.64 14.34
C ASN A 211 -2.58 6.65 13.42
N LYS A 212 -3.07 5.56 14.02
CA LYS A 212 -4.08 4.70 13.38
C LYS A 212 -5.33 5.54 13.19
N THR A 213 -5.55 6.05 11.98
CA THR A 213 -6.72 6.88 11.71
C THR A 213 -7.92 5.99 11.44
N TRP A 214 -8.64 5.63 12.50
CA TRP A 214 -9.92 4.97 12.40
C TRP A 214 -10.97 6.00 12.02
N PHE A 215 -11.60 5.86 10.86
CA PHE A 215 -12.79 6.62 10.53
C PHE A 215 -14.00 5.71 10.53
N ASP A 216 -15.06 6.18 11.18
CA ASP A 216 -16.37 5.55 11.19
C ASP A 216 -17.19 6.23 10.10
N SER A 217 -17.24 5.64 8.89
CA SER A 217 -18.17 6.10 7.86
C SER A 217 -19.56 5.59 8.26
N THR A 218 -20.18 6.26 9.22
CA THR A 218 -21.53 5.90 9.69
C THR A 218 -22.62 6.08 8.62
N GLY A 219 -22.29 6.49 7.40
CA GLY A 219 -23.27 6.86 6.38
C GLY A 219 -22.88 6.50 4.95
N ALA A 220 -23.61 5.53 4.41
CA ALA A 220 -23.96 5.26 3.01
C ALA A 220 -22.84 4.96 1.98
N PRO A 221 -23.09 4.00 1.07
CA PRO A 221 -22.33 3.83 -0.18
C PRO A 221 -22.06 5.14 -0.92
N GLY A 222 -20.89 5.26 -1.55
CA GLY A 222 -20.57 6.42 -2.38
C GLY A 222 -19.07 6.59 -2.66
N ILE A 223 -18.77 7.71 -3.32
CA ILE A 223 -17.42 8.16 -3.64
C ILE A 223 -16.97 9.14 -2.55
N PHE A 224 -15.81 8.89 -1.95
CA PHE A 224 -15.19 9.80 -0.98
C PHE A 224 -13.66 9.77 -1.09
N ALA A 225 -13.02 10.91 -0.80
CA ALA A 225 -11.57 11.01 -0.76
C ALA A 225 -11.08 10.73 0.66
N ILE A 226 -10.12 9.82 0.82
CA ILE A 226 -9.57 9.45 2.13
C ILE A 226 -8.23 10.12 2.43
N ALA A 227 -7.48 10.50 1.40
CA ALA A 227 -6.18 11.14 1.54
C ALA A 227 -5.83 11.96 0.31
N ARG A 228 -5.03 13.01 0.53
CA ARG A 228 -4.23 13.66 -0.50
C ARG A 228 -2.77 13.38 -0.18
N ILE A 229 -2.07 12.76 -1.12
CA ILE A 229 -0.67 12.40 -0.97
C ILE A 229 0.16 13.15 -1.99
N THR A 230 1.14 13.92 -1.52
CA THR A 230 2.09 14.63 -2.38
C THR A 230 3.48 14.07 -2.18
N LEU A 231 4.00 13.38 -3.20
CA LEU A 231 5.28 12.69 -3.15
C LEU A 231 6.29 13.33 -4.08
N ALA A 232 7.58 13.21 -3.77
CA ALA A 232 8.63 13.63 -4.70
C ALA A 232 8.50 12.85 -6.03
N GLU A 233 8.80 13.48 -7.18
CA GLU A 233 8.84 12.83 -8.50
C GLU A 233 9.86 11.70 -8.58
N SER A 234 10.84 11.67 -7.66
CA SER A 234 11.80 10.57 -7.53
C SER A 234 11.37 9.52 -6.49
N ALA A 235 10.24 9.71 -5.81
CA ALA A 235 9.87 8.84 -4.70
C ALA A 235 9.59 7.42 -5.20
N GLY A 236 10.19 6.45 -4.53
CA GLY A 236 10.01 5.02 -4.75
C GLY A 236 9.59 4.33 -3.47
N GLY A 237 8.98 3.15 -3.59
CA GLY A 237 8.65 2.32 -2.43
C GLY A 237 7.37 1.51 -2.62
N THR A 238 6.57 1.40 -1.55
CA THR A 238 5.30 0.68 -1.56
C THR A 238 4.23 1.43 -0.80
N TRP A 239 2.97 1.20 -1.17
CA TRP A 239 1.81 1.66 -0.43
C TRP A 239 0.87 0.50 -0.17
N ASP A 240 0.13 0.60 0.92
CA ASP A 240 -0.78 -0.43 1.38
C ASP A 240 -1.97 0.21 2.09
N LEU A 241 -3.17 -0.08 1.62
CA LEU A 241 -4.44 0.34 2.18
C LEU A 241 -5.15 -0.88 2.75
N LEU A 242 -5.33 -0.83 4.05
CA LEU A 242 -6.15 -1.76 4.81
C LEU A 242 -7.51 -1.15 5.06
N VAL A 243 -8.58 -1.92 4.84
CA VAL A 243 -9.96 -1.48 5.08
C VAL A 243 -10.66 -2.50 5.94
N LEU A 244 -11.41 -2.00 6.92
CA LEU A 244 -12.31 -2.77 7.76
C LEU A 244 -13.74 -2.37 7.38
N ALA A 245 -14.39 -3.25 6.64
CA ALA A 245 -15.77 -3.07 6.21
C ALA A 245 -16.65 -4.11 6.91
N ASP A 246 -17.88 -3.71 7.26
CA ASP A 246 -18.90 -4.63 7.74
C ASP A 246 -20.04 -4.67 6.73
N PRO A 247 -20.14 -5.75 5.93
CA PRO A 247 -21.29 -5.90 5.06
C PRO A 247 -22.58 -6.24 5.84
N GLU A 248 -22.53 -6.98 6.97
CA GLU A 248 -23.73 -7.58 7.61
C GLU A 248 -23.57 -8.04 9.10
N GLY A 249 -22.70 -7.42 9.91
CA GLY A 249 -22.40 -7.81 11.30
C GLY A 249 -21.10 -8.62 11.49
N GLY A 250 -20.20 -8.65 10.50
CA GLY A 250 -18.90 -9.31 10.54
C GLY A 250 -17.76 -8.45 9.99
N SER A 251 -16.70 -8.26 10.78
CA SER A 251 -15.49 -7.52 10.39
C SER A 251 -14.74 -8.24 9.26
N ASN A 252 -14.84 -7.72 8.03
CA ASN A 252 -14.01 -8.16 6.91
C ASN A 252 -12.82 -7.21 6.74
N ARG A 253 -11.61 -7.77 6.82
CA ARG A 253 -10.36 -7.06 6.59
C ARG A 253 -9.95 -7.22 5.13
N ARG A 254 -9.93 -6.12 4.39
CA ARG A 254 -9.40 -6.05 3.01
C ARG A 254 -8.06 -5.34 3.03
N ARG A 255 -7.15 -5.77 2.17
CA ARG A 255 -5.83 -5.20 1.99
C ARG A 255 -5.60 -5.04 0.49
N THR A 256 -5.24 -3.84 0.05
CA THR A 256 -4.88 -3.52 -1.32
C THR A 256 -3.65 -2.64 -1.30
N GLY A 257 -2.76 -2.77 -2.28
CA GLY A 257 -1.52 -2.02 -2.26
C GLY A 257 -0.76 -2.20 -3.57
N GLY A 258 0.34 -1.48 -3.70
CA GLY A 258 1.14 -1.48 -4.91
C GLY A 258 2.48 -0.76 -4.73
N PRO A 259 3.30 -0.73 -5.78
CA PRO A 259 4.54 0.04 -5.75
C PRO A 259 4.26 1.55 -5.85
N VAL A 260 5.15 2.33 -5.29
CA VAL A 260 5.31 3.76 -5.59
C VAL A 260 6.45 3.87 -6.60
N VAL A 261 6.19 4.50 -7.75
CA VAL A 261 7.18 4.71 -8.81
C VAL A 261 7.08 6.14 -9.29
N ASP A 262 8.20 6.86 -9.24
CA ASP A 262 8.32 8.26 -9.65
C ASP A 262 7.26 9.17 -8.98
N GLY A 263 7.05 8.97 -7.68
CA GLY A 263 6.04 9.70 -6.90
C GLY A 263 4.60 9.25 -7.13
N VAL A 264 4.35 8.27 -8.00
CA VAL A 264 3.00 7.78 -8.33
C VAL A 264 2.71 6.48 -7.58
N MET A 265 1.59 6.43 -6.85
CA MET A 265 1.08 5.20 -6.24
C MET A 265 0.39 4.37 -7.33
N LEU A 266 1.04 3.31 -7.79
CA LEU A 266 0.48 2.47 -8.84
C LEU A 266 -0.55 1.51 -8.25
N ILE A 267 -1.77 1.57 -8.77
CA ILE A 267 -2.84 0.64 -8.45
C ILE A 267 -2.73 -0.54 -9.42
N PRO A 268 -2.54 -1.79 -8.94
CA PRO A 268 -2.54 -2.93 -9.83
C PRO A 268 -3.91 -3.05 -10.49
N GLU A 269 -4.02 -2.84 -11.80
CA GLU A 269 -5.31 -3.02 -12.45
C GLU A 269 -5.77 -4.48 -12.29
N PRO A 270 -7.06 -4.72 -12.00
CA PRO A 270 -7.63 -6.08 -11.96
C PRO A 270 -7.37 -6.86 -13.26
N THR A 271 -7.34 -6.14 -14.40
CA THR A 271 -7.08 -6.66 -15.74
C THR A 271 -5.69 -7.28 -15.88
N CYS A 272 -4.67 -6.72 -15.22
CA CYS A 272 -3.32 -7.26 -15.22
C CYS A 272 -3.29 -8.68 -14.66
N LEU A 273 -4.00 -8.93 -13.55
CA LEU A 273 -4.04 -10.25 -12.91
C LEU A 273 -4.73 -11.29 -13.78
N ILE A 274 -5.83 -10.91 -14.45
CA ILE A 274 -6.52 -11.79 -15.39
C ILE A 274 -5.63 -12.09 -16.61
N ALA A 275 -4.95 -11.08 -17.15
CA ALA A 275 -4.03 -11.25 -18.26
C ALA A 275 -2.83 -12.17 -17.88
N TRP A 276 -2.27 -12.01 -16.68
CA TRP A 276 -1.24 -12.89 -16.14
C TRP A 276 -1.72 -14.32 -15.93
N ALA A 277 -2.91 -14.50 -15.36
CA ALA A 277 -3.53 -15.81 -15.18
C ALA A 277 -3.78 -16.49 -16.54
N MET A 278 -4.28 -15.73 -17.53
CA MET A 278 -4.47 -16.21 -18.90
C MET A 278 -3.14 -16.58 -19.56
N PHE A 279 -2.09 -15.77 -19.39
CA PHE A 279 -0.77 -16.05 -19.95
C PHE A 279 -0.16 -17.31 -19.32
N ALA A 280 -0.23 -17.45 -18.00
CA ALA A 280 0.20 -18.64 -17.28
C ALA A 280 -0.56 -19.90 -17.76
N LEU A 281 -1.87 -19.78 -17.97
CA LEU A 281 -2.70 -20.86 -18.52
C LEU A 281 -2.26 -21.25 -19.94
N ILE A 282 -1.97 -20.28 -20.80
CA ILE A 282 -1.47 -20.52 -22.17
C ILE A 282 -0.13 -21.26 -22.13
N LEU A 283 0.79 -20.87 -21.25
CA LEU A 283 2.09 -21.54 -21.09
C LEU A 283 1.94 -22.99 -20.59
N LEU A 284 1.04 -23.22 -19.64
CA LEU A 284 0.71 -24.57 -19.14
C LEU A 284 0.13 -25.44 -20.27
N MET A 285 -0.78 -24.89 -21.07
CA MET A 285 -1.34 -25.59 -22.24
C MET A 285 -0.28 -25.90 -23.28
N HIS A 286 0.69 -25.01 -23.52
CA HIS A 286 1.76 -25.26 -24.47
C HIS A 286 2.69 -26.39 -24.00
N ARG A 287 3.09 -26.38 -22.72
CA ARG A 287 3.98 -27.39 -22.14
C ARG A 287 3.36 -28.80 -22.15
N SER A 288 2.06 -28.90 -21.91
CA SER A 288 1.35 -30.19 -21.96
C SER A 288 1.30 -30.81 -23.36
N ARG A 289 1.31 -29.99 -24.42
CA ARG A 289 1.35 -30.47 -25.81
C ARG A 289 2.74 -30.98 -26.17
N SER A 290 3.79 -30.28 -25.73
CA SER A 290 5.18 -30.69 -25.99
C SER A 290 5.59 -31.97 -25.27
N ALA A 291 4.93 -32.33 -24.15
CA ALA A 291 5.18 -33.59 -23.45
C ALA A 291 4.43 -34.79 -24.05
N ALA A 292 3.46 -34.56 -24.94
CA ALA A 292 2.65 -35.59 -25.57
C ALA A 292 3.09 -35.92 -27.01
N ALA A 293 4.02 -35.15 -27.56
CA ALA A 293 4.68 -35.38 -28.85
C ALA A 293 6.01 -36.08 -28.64
#